data_AF-A0A1A8HI93-F1
#
_entry.id   AF-A0A1A8HI93-F1
#
_cell.length_a   1.000
_cell.length_b   1.000
_cell.length_c   1.000
_cell.angle_alpha   90.00
_cell.angle_beta   90.00
_cell.angle_gamma   90.00
#
_symmetry.space_group_name_H-M   'P 1'
#
loop_
_entity.id
_entity.type
_entity.pdbx_description
1 polymer ?
#
loop_
_entity_poly.entity_id
_entity_poly.type
_entity_poly.pdbx_seq_one_letter_code
_entity_poly.pdbx_strand_id
1 'polypeptide(L)'
;MNASNLYFCARATSFGPVGLRMMDALSVVSQLRDLASEPQNREVIVQDQGCLPGLVLFLDHKNPEVLFATLQTLRYLAEMPPNIPIMKNELGMMVSLENLIQREGPSVDITALAKEVYGILLSPTHPAPRTPERQRRKKSQFFINSSNKKAKSVTLHIQGLETTHQRSLCEEALLKVKGVISFTFQMASKRCTVRIRSDLPTETLASAIAATKVLSAQQVLKNEAGEEVYVQLNSSGVQVQQNSALPDYLPEDEESPEREADRAVSRTAAKEDSNGSWLNTAASFLTKTFYW
;
A
#
# COMPACT_ATOMS: atom_id res chain seq x y z
N MET A 1 47.97 -38.11 -51.97
CA MET A 1 48.77 -36.90 -51.69
C MET A 1 47.83 -35.72 -51.54
N ASN A 2 47.62 -35.27 -50.30
CA ASN A 2 47.66 -33.86 -49.87
C ASN A 2 47.12 -33.76 -48.44
N ALA A 3 48.05 -33.56 -47.52
CA ALA A 3 47.81 -33.16 -46.15
C ALA A 3 47.77 -31.62 -46.08
N SER A 4 46.91 -31.05 -45.23
CA SER A 4 47.12 -29.74 -44.57
C SER A 4 46.11 -29.52 -43.44
N ASN A 5 46.57 -29.78 -42.22
CA ASN A 5 46.41 -29.05 -40.96
C ASN A 5 45.06 -28.46 -40.48
N LEU A 6 44.66 -28.98 -39.30
CA LEU A 6 44.30 -28.30 -38.04
C LEU A 6 43.80 -26.84 -38.12
N TYR A 7 42.66 -26.56 -37.47
CA TYR A 7 42.62 -25.78 -36.23
C TYR A 7 41.33 -26.05 -35.44
N PHE A 8 41.53 -26.53 -34.21
CA PHE A 8 40.58 -26.56 -33.11
C PHE A 8 40.48 -25.13 -32.55
N CYS A 9 39.29 -24.56 -32.42
CA CYS A 9 39.09 -23.45 -31.48
C CYS A 9 37.62 -23.36 -31.06
N ALA A 10 37.38 -23.74 -29.80
CA ALA A 10 36.18 -23.47 -29.05
C ALA A 10 35.87 -21.96 -29.06
N ARG A 11 34.62 -21.57 -29.30
CA ARG A 11 34.19 -20.20 -29.05
C ARG A 11 32.92 -20.17 -28.20
N ALA A 12 33.21 -20.03 -26.91
CA ALA A 12 32.56 -19.13 -25.97
C ALA A 12 31.02 -19.10 -25.98
N THR A 13 30.46 -19.87 -25.05
CA THR A 13 29.27 -19.48 -24.28
C THR A 13 29.40 -18.01 -23.86
N SER A 14 28.70 -17.13 -24.57
CA SER A 14 28.46 -15.77 -24.11
C SER A 14 27.42 -15.84 -23.00
N PHE A 15 27.90 -15.95 -21.77
CA PHE A 15 27.16 -15.48 -20.60
C PHE A 15 26.98 -13.97 -20.77
N GLY A 16 25.81 -13.59 -21.29
CA GLY A 16 25.35 -12.21 -21.23
C GLY A 16 25.16 -11.77 -19.78
N PRO A 17 25.34 -10.47 -19.49
CA PRO A 17 25.31 -9.96 -18.13
C PRO A 17 23.92 -10.20 -17.53
N VAL A 18 23.91 -10.66 -16.28
CA VAL A 18 22.70 -10.82 -15.45
C VAL A 18 22.16 -9.42 -15.17
N GLY A 19 21.45 -8.86 -16.16
CA GLY A 19 20.74 -7.59 -16.05
C GLY A 19 19.55 -7.75 -15.13
N LEU A 20 19.37 -6.78 -14.24
CA LEU A 20 18.19 -6.62 -13.39
C LEU A 20 16.92 -6.92 -14.19
N ARG A 21 16.25 -8.05 -13.90
CA ARG A 21 14.94 -8.36 -14.48
C ARG A 21 13.93 -7.36 -13.92
N MET A 22 13.59 -6.33 -14.69
CA MET A 22 12.26 -5.72 -14.56
C MET A 22 11.26 -6.85 -14.76
N MET A 23 10.38 -7.10 -13.78
CA MET A 23 9.32 -8.07 -13.94
C MET A 23 8.47 -7.67 -15.16
N ASP A 24 8.42 -8.54 -16.16
CA ASP A 24 7.57 -8.37 -17.33
C ASP A 24 6.09 -8.44 -16.93
N ALA A 25 5.23 -7.63 -17.54
CA ALA A 25 3.81 -7.54 -17.23
C ALA A 25 3.13 -8.91 -17.34
N LEU A 26 3.54 -9.72 -18.34
CA LEU A 26 3.06 -11.08 -18.53
C LEU A 26 3.42 -12.00 -17.34
N SER A 27 4.61 -11.86 -16.78
CA SER A 27 5.06 -12.63 -15.62
C SER A 27 4.23 -12.29 -14.38
N VAL A 28 3.96 -11.01 -14.15
CA VAL A 28 3.16 -10.54 -13.01
C VAL A 28 1.73 -11.07 -13.10
N VAL A 29 1.07 -10.90 -14.25
CA VAL A 29 -0.32 -11.35 -14.40
C VAL A 29 -0.42 -12.88 -14.42
N SER A 30 0.56 -13.59 -14.97
CA SER A 30 0.56 -15.06 -14.94
C SER A 30 0.65 -15.59 -13.51
N GLN A 31 1.49 -14.98 -12.67
CA GLN A 31 1.57 -15.34 -11.25
C GLN A 31 0.26 -15.03 -10.52
N LEU A 32 -0.36 -13.87 -10.80
CA LEU A 32 -1.64 -13.50 -10.20
C LEU A 32 -2.79 -14.42 -10.65
N ARG A 33 -2.74 -14.91 -11.90
CA ARG A 33 -3.65 -15.92 -12.42
C ARG A 33 -3.49 -17.24 -11.68
N ASP A 34 -2.26 -17.71 -11.53
CA ASP A 34 -1.97 -18.99 -10.87
C ASP A 34 -2.45 -18.95 -9.41
N LEU A 35 -2.24 -17.82 -8.73
CA LEU A 35 -2.82 -17.51 -7.42
C LEU A 35 -4.34 -17.59 -7.38
N ALA A 36 -5.00 -16.90 -8.30
CA ALA A 36 -6.46 -16.83 -8.34
C ALA A 36 -7.09 -18.19 -8.70
N SER A 37 -6.34 -19.06 -9.39
CA SER A 37 -6.79 -20.43 -9.69
C SER A 37 -7.12 -21.22 -8.41
N GLU A 38 -6.44 -20.91 -7.30
CA GLU A 38 -6.68 -21.50 -5.98
C GLU A 38 -7.84 -20.79 -5.25
N PRO A 39 -8.96 -21.47 -4.94
CA PRO A 39 -10.16 -20.84 -4.38
C PRO A 39 -9.94 -20.05 -3.08
N GLN A 40 -9.00 -20.53 -2.24
CA GLN A 40 -8.65 -19.92 -0.96
C GLN A 40 -8.03 -18.53 -1.07
N ASN A 41 -7.38 -18.21 -2.19
CA ASN A 41 -6.70 -16.92 -2.38
C ASN A 41 -7.65 -15.85 -2.94
N ARG A 42 -8.74 -16.25 -3.60
CA ARG A 42 -9.61 -15.36 -4.37
C ARG A 42 -10.23 -14.24 -3.54
N GLU A 43 -10.62 -14.52 -2.30
CA GLU A 43 -11.16 -13.51 -1.39
C GLU A 43 -10.07 -12.49 -1.00
N VAL A 44 -8.86 -12.97 -0.70
CA VAL A 44 -7.73 -12.11 -0.28
C VAL A 44 -7.26 -11.21 -1.41
N ILE A 45 -7.19 -11.73 -2.64
CA ILE A 45 -6.77 -10.97 -3.83
C ILE A 45 -7.73 -9.82 -4.13
N VAL A 46 -9.05 -10.04 -4.02
CA VAL A 46 -10.07 -9.01 -4.27
C VAL A 46 -10.12 -7.95 -3.18
N GLN A 47 -9.71 -8.29 -1.95
CA GLN A 47 -9.62 -7.35 -0.84
C GLN A 47 -8.33 -6.50 -0.84
N ASP A 48 -7.30 -6.95 -1.56
CA ASP A 48 -6.06 -6.20 -1.71
C ASP A 48 -6.28 -4.95 -2.58
N GLN A 49 -5.85 -3.79 -2.07
CA GLN A 49 -6.13 -2.49 -2.68
C GLN A 49 -5.38 -2.25 -4.01
N GLY A 50 -4.34 -3.02 -4.30
CA GLY A 50 -3.55 -2.87 -5.54
C GLY A 50 -3.92 -3.85 -6.64
N CYS A 51 -4.50 -5.00 -6.28
CA CYS A 51 -4.74 -6.10 -7.22
C CYS A 51 -5.81 -5.77 -8.27
N LEU A 52 -6.99 -5.29 -7.88
CA LEU A 52 -8.05 -4.99 -8.85
C LEU A 52 -7.70 -3.79 -9.75
N PRO A 53 -7.20 -2.64 -9.24
CA PRO A 53 -6.76 -1.55 -10.11
C PRO A 53 -5.65 -1.98 -11.07
N GLY A 54 -4.71 -2.82 -10.62
CA GLY A 54 -3.67 -3.37 -11.47
C GLY A 54 -4.21 -4.27 -12.59
N LEU A 55 -5.20 -5.12 -12.28
CA LEU A 55 -5.89 -5.94 -13.28
C LEU A 55 -6.65 -5.08 -14.30
N VAL A 56 -7.33 -4.02 -13.85
CA VAL A 56 -8.01 -3.07 -14.75
C VAL A 56 -7.02 -2.46 -15.73
N LEU A 57 -5.85 -2.05 -15.25
CA LEU A 57 -4.81 -1.48 -16.11
C LEU A 57 -4.33 -2.47 -17.18
N PHE A 58 -4.20 -3.76 -16.84
CA PHE A 58 -3.79 -4.78 -17.81
C PHE A 58 -4.82 -5.05 -18.90
N LEU A 59 -6.10 -4.69 -18.70
CA LEU A 59 -7.14 -4.83 -19.74
C LEU A 59 -6.91 -3.92 -20.95
N ASP A 60 -6.13 -2.85 -20.81
CA ASP A 60 -5.76 -1.96 -21.91
C ASP A 60 -4.45 -2.35 -22.60
N HIS A 61 -3.80 -3.44 -22.15
CA HIS A 61 -2.51 -3.86 -22.69
C HIS A 61 -2.60 -4.36 -24.15
N LYS A 62 -1.53 -4.15 -24.93
CA LYS A 62 -1.48 -4.55 -26.35
C LYS A 62 -1.16 -6.02 -26.58
N ASN A 63 -0.44 -6.64 -25.64
CA ASN A 63 -0.07 -8.05 -25.71
C ASN A 63 -1.31 -8.95 -25.43
N PRO A 64 -1.72 -9.82 -26.38
CA PRO A 64 -2.87 -10.70 -26.20
C PRO A 64 -2.70 -11.71 -25.06
N GLU A 65 -1.47 -12.16 -24.76
CA GLU A 65 -1.23 -13.10 -23.67
C GLU A 65 -1.47 -12.45 -22.30
N VAL A 66 -1.11 -11.17 -22.16
CA VAL A 66 -1.40 -10.38 -20.96
C VAL A 66 -2.90 -10.20 -20.78
N LEU A 67 -3.62 -9.85 -21.85
CA LEU A 67 -5.08 -9.71 -21.82
C LEU A 67 -5.75 -11.03 -21.42
N PHE A 68 -5.34 -12.13 -22.05
CA PHE A 68 -5.90 -13.44 -21.77
C PHE A 68 -5.67 -13.86 -20.31
N ALA A 69 -4.44 -13.73 -19.81
CA ALA A 69 -4.12 -14.04 -18.42
C ALA A 69 -4.87 -13.14 -17.43
N THR A 70 -5.05 -11.85 -17.75
CA THR A 70 -5.82 -10.89 -16.95
C THR A 70 -7.29 -11.34 -16.85
N LEU A 71 -7.90 -11.62 -18.00
CA LEU A 71 -9.30 -12.05 -18.06
C LEU A 71 -9.53 -13.41 -17.38
N GLN A 72 -8.60 -14.35 -17.52
CA GLN A 72 -8.64 -15.63 -16.79
C GLN A 72 -8.58 -15.40 -15.27
N THR A 73 -7.72 -14.50 -14.81
CA THR A 73 -7.65 -14.12 -13.40
C THR A 73 -8.99 -13.57 -12.94
N LEU A 74 -9.56 -12.60 -13.66
CA LEU A 74 -10.86 -12.01 -13.32
C LEU A 74 -11.97 -13.06 -13.30
N ARG A 75 -11.97 -14.01 -14.24
CA ARG A 75 -12.92 -15.12 -14.23
C ARG A 75 -12.82 -15.96 -12.95
N TYR A 76 -11.61 -16.36 -12.55
CA TYR A 76 -11.42 -17.10 -11.31
C TYR A 76 -11.90 -16.32 -10.09
N LEU A 77 -11.62 -15.02 -10.02
CA LEU A 77 -12.10 -14.18 -8.92
C LEU A 77 -13.62 -14.06 -8.89
N ALA A 78 -14.26 -13.98 -10.06
CA ALA A 78 -15.71 -13.86 -10.22
C ALA A 78 -16.49 -15.17 -9.96
N GLU A 79 -15.83 -16.32 -9.95
CA GLU A 79 -16.43 -17.60 -9.52
C GLU A 79 -16.92 -17.56 -8.06
N MET A 80 -16.39 -16.65 -7.24
CA MET A 80 -16.84 -16.42 -5.86
C MET A 80 -17.93 -15.33 -5.83
N PRO A 81 -19.19 -15.64 -5.51
CA PRO A 81 -20.27 -14.66 -5.50
C PRO A 81 -20.03 -13.41 -4.62
N PRO A 82 -19.37 -13.51 -3.44
CA PRO A 82 -19.04 -12.32 -2.64
C PRO A 82 -18.08 -11.34 -3.32
N ASN A 83 -17.27 -11.79 -4.29
CA ASN A 83 -16.29 -10.95 -4.99
C ASN A 83 -16.93 -10.10 -6.09
N ILE A 84 -18.00 -10.60 -6.71
CA ILE A 84 -18.73 -9.94 -7.81
C ILE A 84 -19.04 -8.46 -7.53
N PRO A 85 -19.67 -8.08 -6.39
CA PRO A 85 -19.96 -6.67 -6.12
C PRO A 85 -18.70 -5.82 -5.91
N ILE A 86 -17.60 -6.39 -5.42
CA ILE A 86 -16.34 -5.66 -5.22
C ILE A 86 -15.72 -5.37 -6.60
N MET A 87 -15.60 -6.40 -7.43
CA MET A 87 -15.07 -6.28 -8.79
C MET A 87 -15.90 -5.34 -9.65
N LYS A 88 -17.23 -5.44 -9.59
CA LYS A 88 -18.15 -4.58 -10.35
C LYS A 88 -18.01 -3.10 -9.99
N ASN A 89 -17.76 -2.79 -8.72
CA ASN A 89 -17.64 -1.43 -8.22
C ASN A 89 -16.21 -0.89 -8.32
N GLU A 90 -15.24 -1.69 -8.76
CA GLU A 90 -13.88 -1.22 -9.00
C GLU A 90 -13.86 -0.18 -10.13
N LEU A 91 -13.09 0.88 -9.93
CA LEU A 91 -13.05 2.00 -10.88
C LEU A 91 -12.51 1.52 -12.23
N GLY A 92 -13.24 1.81 -13.30
CA GLY A 92 -12.84 1.47 -14.66
C GLY A 92 -13.07 0.02 -15.07
N MET A 93 -13.33 -0.92 -14.14
CA MET A 93 -13.48 -2.36 -14.47
C MET A 93 -14.53 -2.63 -15.55
N MET A 94 -15.77 -2.17 -15.33
CA MET A 94 -16.87 -2.41 -16.27
C MET A 94 -16.62 -1.70 -17.61
N VAL A 95 -16.04 -0.50 -17.59
CA VAL A 95 -15.76 0.31 -18.77
C VAL A 95 -14.64 -0.32 -19.61
N SER A 96 -13.55 -0.78 -18.98
CA SER A 96 -12.43 -1.44 -19.65
C SER A 96 -12.86 -2.77 -20.28
N LEU A 97 -13.71 -3.56 -19.61
CA LEU A 97 -14.29 -4.77 -20.18
C LEU A 97 -15.18 -4.46 -21.39
N GLU A 98 -16.04 -3.45 -21.30
CA GLU A 98 -16.90 -3.03 -22.40
C GLU A 98 -16.08 -2.55 -23.61
N ASN A 99 -15.07 -1.70 -23.38
CA ASN A 99 -14.14 -1.26 -24.42
C ASN A 99 -13.43 -2.43 -25.10
N LEU A 100 -12.98 -3.42 -24.31
CA LEU A 100 -12.31 -4.61 -24.83
C LEU A 100 -13.25 -5.48 -25.69
N ILE A 101 -14.54 -5.53 -25.35
CA ILE A 101 -15.57 -6.26 -26.10
C ILE A 101 -15.90 -5.56 -27.43
N GLN A 102 -15.92 -4.22 -27.44
CA GLN A 102 -16.26 -3.42 -28.62
C GLN A 102 -15.06 -3.20 -29.57
N ARG A 103 -13.83 -3.35 -29.07
CA ARG A 103 -12.60 -3.13 -29.83
C ARG A 103 -12.40 -4.19 -30.91
N GLU A 104 -12.01 -3.74 -32.11
CA GLU A 104 -11.51 -4.60 -33.19
C GLU A 104 -10.02 -4.95 -32.96
N GLY A 105 -9.63 -6.22 -33.14
CA GLY A 105 -8.24 -6.68 -32.98
C GLY A 105 -7.94 -7.77 -31.94
N PRO A 106 -8.65 -7.94 -30.81
CA PRO A 106 -8.42 -9.08 -29.92
C PRO A 106 -8.90 -10.40 -30.56
N SER A 107 -8.30 -11.53 -30.15
CA SER A 107 -8.72 -12.84 -30.64
C SER A 107 -10.14 -13.18 -30.20
N VAL A 108 -10.80 -14.07 -30.94
CA VAL A 108 -12.18 -14.52 -30.64
C VAL A 108 -12.29 -15.04 -29.21
N ASP A 109 -11.28 -15.75 -28.72
CA ASP A 109 -11.23 -16.30 -27.35
C ASP A 109 -11.15 -15.21 -26.28
N ILE A 110 -10.35 -14.16 -26.51
CA ILE A 110 -10.23 -13.02 -25.58
C ILE A 110 -11.55 -12.26 -25.51
N THR A 111 -12.17 -11.99 -26.65
CA THR A 111 -13.48 -11.32 -26.70
C THR A 111 -14.57 -12.16 -26.05
N ALA A 112 -14.57 -13.48 -26.27
CA ALA A 112 -15.52 -14.40 -25.63
C ALA A 112 -15.35 -14.41 -24.10
N LEU A 113 -14.11 -14.48 -23.62
CA LEU A 113 -13.79 -14.46 -22.20
C LEU A 113 -14.14 -13.13 -21.54
N ALA A 114 -13.90 -12.00 -22.23
CA ALA A 114 -14.30 -10.68 -21.76
C ALA A 114 -15.83 -10.58 -21.62
N LYS A 115 -16.59 -11.08 -22.61
CA LYS A 115 -18.06 -11.16 -22.54
C LYS A 115 -18.55 -12.04 -21.40
N GLU A 116 -17.89 -13.18 -21.15
CA GLU A 116 -18.22 -14.08 -20.03
C GLU A 116 -18.04 -13.34 -18.69
N VAL A 117 -16.87 -12.75 -18.44
CA VAL A 117 -16.59 -12.01 -17.20
C VAL A 117 -17.55 -10.84 -17.04
N TYR A 118 -17.76 -10.05 -18.08
CA TYR A 118 -18.70 -8.92 -18.08
C TYR A 118 -20.14 -9.38 -17.75
N GLY A 119 -20.57 -10.50 -18.32
CA GLY A 119 -21.87 -11.12 -18.03
C GLY A 119 -22.01 -11.59 -16.58
N ILE A 120 -20.98 -12.19 -16.01
CA ILE A 120 -20.97 -12.60 -14.59
C ILE A 120 -21.10 -11.38 -13.67
N LEU A 121 -20.40 -10.29 -13.97
CA LEU A 121 -20.46 -9.05 -13.18
C LEU A 121 -21.77 -8.27 -13.36
N LEU A 122 -22.40 -8.38 -14.53
CA LEU A 122 -23.73 -7.80 -14.78
C LEU A 122 -24.85 -8.58 -14.12
N SER A 123 -24.68 -9.90 -13.96
CA SER A 123 -25.73 -10.80 -13.47
C SER A 123 -26.31 -10.27 -12.15
N PRO A 124 -27.65 -10.16 -12.03
CA PRO A 124 -28.27 -9.73 -10.79
C PRO A 124 -27.85 -10.70 -9.69
N THR A 125 -27.12 -10.19 -8.69
CA THR A 125 -26.83 -10.97 -7.50
C THR A 125 -28.16 -11.26 -6.83
N HIS A 126 -28.68 -12.48 -7.00
CA HIS A 126 -29.84 -12.92 -6.23
C HIS A 126 -29.49 -12.73 -4.75
N PRO A 127 -30.28 -11.99 -3.97
CA PRO A 127 -30.05 -11.91 -2.54
C PRO A 127 -30.18 -13.34 -2.01
N ALA A 128 -29.06 -13.91 -1.56
CA ALA A 128 -29.07 -15.19 -0.88
C ALA A 128 -30.13 -15.14 0.24
N PRO A 129 -30.88 -16.24 0.47
CA PRO A 129 -31.84 -16.28 1.56
C PRO A 129 -31.14 -15.92 2.86
N ARG A 130 -31.70 -14.91 3.53
CA ARG A 130 -31.19 -14.36 4.80
C ARG A 130 -31.19 -15.46 5.85
N THR A 131 -30.05 -16.12 6.04
CA THR A 131 -29.77 -16.79 7.31
C THR A 131 -29.66 -15.72 8.39
N PRO A 132 -30.34 -15.86 9.55
CA PRO A 132 -30.21 -14.92 10.64
C PRO A 132 -28.80 -15.02 11.21
N GLU A 133 -28.25 -13.88 11.61
CA GLU A 133 -27.03 -13.75 12.43
C GLU A 133 -25.74 -14.38 11.89
N ARG A 134 -25.04 -13.63 11.04
CA ARG A 134 -23.61 -13.44 11.30
C ARG A 134 -23.40 -11.96 11.52
N GLN A 135 -23.15 -11.63 12.79
CA GLN A 135 -22.86 -10.31 13.33
C GLN A 135 -22.23 -9.40 12.28
N ARG A 136 -22.87 -8.26 12.04
CA ARG A 136 -22.34 -7.10 11.32
C ARG A 136 -20.84 -6.98 11.63
N ARG A 137 -19.98 -7.50 10.75
CA ARG A 137 -18.58 -7.11 10.74
C ARG A 137 -18.62 -5.64 10.37
N LYS A 138 -18.32 -4.81 11.37
CA LYS A 138 -18.20 -3.36 11.27
C LYS A 138 -17.53 -3.04 9.93
N LYS A 139 -18.19 -2.21 9.12
CA LYS A 139 -17.54 -1.54 7.98
C LYS A 139 -16.16 -1.12 8.47
N SER A 140 -15.11 -1.67 7.86
CA SER A 140 -13.74 -1.26 8.17
C SER A 140 -13.60 0.18 7.72
N GLN A 141 -13.95 1.10 8.62
CA GLN A 141 -13.39 2.43 8.59
C GLN A 141 -11.89 2.21 8.54
N PHE A 142 -11.28 2.69 7.46
CA PHE A 142 -9.87 2.86 7.22
C PHE A 142 -9.03 2.81 8.50
N PHE A 143 -8.54 1.62 8.84
CA PHE A 143 -7.37 1.46 9.68
C PHE A 143 -6.31 0.89 8.78
N ILE A 144 -5.46 1.78 8.25
CA ILE A 144 -4.08 1.47 7.87
C ILE A 144 -3.35 1.11 9.18
N ASN A 145 -3.74 -0.01 9.75
CA ASN A 145 -3.12 -0.61 10.91
C ASN A 145 -3.16 -2.12 10.70
N SER A 146 -2.56 -2.54 9.58
CA SER A 146 -1.94 -3.85 9.54
C SER A 146 -1.04 -3.95 10.78
N SER A 147 -1.19 -5.07 11.48
CA SER A 147 -0.79 -5.32 12.85
C SER A 147 0.71 -5.18 13.14
N ASN A 148 1.23 -3.95 13.13
CA ASN A 148 2.40 -3.63 13.92
C ASN A 148 1.95 -3.52 15.37
N LYS A 149 1.84 -4.66 16.08
CA LYS A 149 1.54 -4.71 17.54
C LYS A 149 2.48 -3.85 18.40
N LYS A 150 3.54 -3.30 17.80
CA LYS A 150 4.56 -2.43 18.41
C LYS A 150 4.23 -0.93 18.36
N ALA A 151 3.24 -0.49 17.57
CA ALA A 151 2.94 0.94 17.40
C ALA A 151 1.44 1.24 17.21
N LYS A 152 0.98 2.36 17.75
CA LYS A 152 -0.40 2.88 17.63
C LYS A 152 -0.38 4.31 17.09
N SER A 153 -1.43 4.70 16.37
CA SER A 153 -1.59 6.06 15.82
C SER A 153 -2.63 6.82 16.63
N VAL A 154 -2.34 8.07 16.95
CA VAL A 154 -3.19 8.94 17.78
C VAL A 154 -3.36 10.26 17.07
N THR A 155 -4.60 10.71 16.91
CA THR A 155 -4.90 12.03 16.36
C THR A 155 -5.23 12.99 17.50
N LEU A 156 -4.47 14.08 17.57
CA LEU A 156 -4.60 15.15 18.54
C LEU A 156 -5.12 16.41 17.83
N HIS A 157 -6.04 17.11 18.45
CA HIS A 157 -6.35 18.48 18.13
C HIS A 157 -5.46 19.40 18.97
N ILE A 158 -4.74 20.29 18.31
CA ILE A 158 -3.79 21.19 18.97
C ILE A 158 -4.36 22.61 18.95
N GLN A 159 -4.78 23.09 20.11
CA GLN A 159 -5.22 24.47 20.26
C GLN A 159 -4.00 25.39 20.20
N GLY A 160 -4.06 26.41 19.34
CA GLY A 160 -2.95 27.35 19.11
C GLY A 160 -2.02 26.97 17.95
N LEU A 161 -2.30 25.92 17.17
CA LEU A 161 -1.54 25.58 15.97
C LEU A 161 -1.97 26.44 14.76
N GLU A 162 -1.63 27.73 14.76
CA GLU A 162 -2.05 28.67 13.70
C GLU A 162 -0.90 29.13 12.82
N THR A 163 0.28 29.30 13.41
CA THR A 163 1.47 29.83 12.74
C THR A 163 2.54 28.76 12.54
N THR A 164 3.41 28.96 11.55
CA THR A 164 4.57 28.08 11.31
C THR A 164 5.49 28.01 12.54
N HIS A 165 5.62 29.09 13.30
CA HIS A 165 6.43 29.12 14.52
C HIS A 165 5.88 28.18 15.62
N GLN A 166 4.57 28.19 15.84
CA GLN A 166 3.90 27.29 16.79
C GLN A 166 4.02 25.82 16.37
N ARG A 167 3.97 25.56 15.05
CA ARG A 167 4.23 24.22 14.51
C ARG A 167 5.65 23.75 14.86
N SER A 168 6.66 24.58 14.62
CA SER A 168 8.05 24.24 14.94
C SER A 168 8.27 23.96 16.43
N LEU A 169 7.63 24.74 17.32
CA LEU A 169 7.68 24.47 18.77
C LEU A 169 7.04 23.13 19.14
N CYS A 170 5.93 22.78 18.49
CA CYS A 170 5.27 21.48 18.71
C CYS A 170 6.09 20.32 18.16
N GLU A 171 6.73 20.51 17.01
CA GLU A 171 7.65 19.55 16.39
C GLU A 171 8.84 19.26 17.31
N GLU A 172 9.50 20.31 17.81
CA GLU A 172 10.58 20.21 18.79
C GLU A 172 10.16 19.45 20.07
N ALA A 173 8.95 19.71 20.57
CA ALA A 173 8.43 19.03 21.73
C ALA A 173 8.16 17.54 21.48
N LEU A 174 7.58 17.20 20.34
CA LEU A 174 7.24 15.81 19.98
C LEU A 174 8.49 14.98 19.63
N LEU A 175 9.51 15.58 19.02
CA LEU A 175 10.81 14.93 18.75
C LEU A 175 11.51 14.49 20.04
N LYS A 176 11.36 15.25 21.13
CA LYS A 176 11.97 14.94 22.44
C LYS A 176 11.26 13.82 23.20
N VAL A 177 10.04 13.43 22.79
CA VAL A 177 9.28 12.35 23.44
C VAL A 177 9.77 10.99 22.96
N LYS A 178 10.40 10.24 23.87
CA LYS A 178 10.85 8.88 23.59
C LYS A 178 9.68 7.96 23.24
N GLY A 179 9.75 7.36 22.05
CA GLY A 179 8.72 6.44 21.56
C GLY A 179 7.72 7.07 20.59
N VAL A 180 7.85 8.36 20.28
CA VAL A 180 7.29 8.94 19.05
C VAL A 180 8.07 8.39 17.85
N ILE A 181 7.34 7.94 16.83
CA ILE A 181 7.88 7.32 15.61
C ILE A 181 7.77 8.31 14.44
N SER A 182 6.61 8.96 14.30
CA SER A 182 6.39 9.98 13.28
C SER A 182 5.24 10.88 13.71
N PHE A 183 5.19 12.10 13.20
CA PHE A 183 4.05 12.99 13.36
C PHE A 183 3.79 13.75 12.06
N THR A 184 2.53 14.07 11.81
CA THR A 184 2.10 14.91 10.68
C THR A 184 1.17 15.99 11.17
N PHE A 185 1.34 17.21 10.66
CA PHE A 185 0.52 18.37 11.02
C PHE A 185 -0.41 18.73 9.87
N GLN A 186 -1.68 18.93 10.19
CA GLN A 186 -2.68 19.51 9.31
C GLN A 186 -3.10 20.86 9.90
N MET A 187 -2.46 21.93 9.42
CA MET A 187 -2.65 23.30 9.93
C MET A 187 -4.10 23.79 9.73
N ALA A 188 -4.72 23.49 8.57
CA ALA A 188 -6.08 23.91 8.26
C ALA A 188 -7.14 23.39 9.26
N SER A 189 -6.92 22.21 9.83
CA SER A 189 -7.83 21.59 10.80
C SER A 189 -7.27 21.57 12.22
N LYS A 190 -6.11 22.20 12.45
CA LYS A 190 -5.37 22.19 13.72
C LYS A 190 -5.21 20.77 14.29
N ARG A 191 -4.91 19.80 13.42
CA ARG A 191 -4.79 18.37 13.76
C ARG A 191 -3.33 17.94 13.66
N CYS A 192 -2.90 17.12 14.60
CA CYS A 192 -1.62 16.43 14.57
C CYS A 192 -1.88 14.93 14.68
N THR A 193 -1.43 14.15 13.71
CA THR A 193 -1.49 12.68 13.78
C THR A 193 -0.11 12.17 14.16
N VAL A 194 0.00 11.54 15.32
CA VAL A 194 1.25 11.04 15.88
C VAL A 194 1.21 9.52 15.92
N ARG A 195 2.21 8.89 15.31
CA ARG A 195 2.50 7.48 15.44
C ARG A 195 3.44 7.28 16.61
N ILE A 196 3.01 6.50 17.59
CA ILE A 196 3.77 6.21 18.81
C ILE A 196 3.93 4.72 19.00
N ARG A 197 4.92 4.32 19.79
CA ARG A 197 5.01 2.93 20.25
C ARG A 197 3.78 2.55 21.10
N SER A 198 3.42 1.27 21.09
CA SER A 198 2.24 0.76 21.78
C SER A 198 2.30 0.98 23.31
N ASP A 199 3.50 0.91 23.87
CA ASP A 199 3.82 1.09 25.30
C ASP A 199 3.85 2.55 25.76
N LEU A 200 3.82 3.53 24.84
CA LEU A 200 3.78 4.94 25.20
C LEU A 200 2.33 5.39 25.50
N PRO A 201 2.03 5.93 26.70
CA PRO A 201 0.71 6.51 26.98
C PRO A 201 0.49 7.80 26.18
N THR A 202 -0.75 8.05 25.80
CA THR A 202 -1.15 9.25 25.04
C THR A 202 -1.05 10.52 25.88
N GLU A 203 -1.14 10.41 27.20
CA GLU A 203 -0.95 11.51 28.16
C GLU A 203 0.44 12.16 28.03
N THR A 204 1.50 11.38 27.78
CA THR A 204 2.86 11.92 27.61
C THR A 204 2.96 12.88 26.42
N LEU A 205 2.18 12.65 25.36
CA LEU A 205 2.11 13.56 24.22
C LEU A 205 1.45 14.89 24.62
N ALA A 206 0.36 14.82 25.38
CA ALA A 206 -0.33 16.02 25.87
C ALA A 206 0.55 16.83 26.83
N SER A 207 1.26 16.17 27.74
CA SER A 207 2.20 16.83 28.65
C SER A 207 3.35 17.49 27.90
N ALA A 208 3.90 16.85 26.86
CA ALA A 208 4.95 17.44 26.03
C ALA A 208 4.47 18.67 25.26
N ILE A 209 3.25 18.61 24.70
CA ILE A 209 2.65 19.75 24.00
C ILE A 209 2.33 20.88 24.99
N ALA A 210 1.78 20.57 26.16
CA ALA A 210 1.50 21.56 27.22
C ALA A 210 2.76 22.22 27.77
N ALA A 211 3.91 21.51 27.77
CA ALA A 211 5.19 22.07 28.18
C ALA A 211 5.68 23.23 27.29
N THR A 212 5.15 23.35 26.06
CA THR A 212 5.40 24.52 25.20
C THR A 212 4.75 25.81 25.73
N LYS A 213 3.87 25.73 26.73
CA LYS A 213 3.11 26.82 27.38
C LYS A 213 2.18 27.63 26.47
N VAL A 214 2.25 27.42 25.15
CA VAL A 214 1.47 28.14 24.13
C VAL A 214 0.42 27.22 23.49
N LEU A 215 0.58 25.90 23.61
CA LEU A 215 -0.25 24.90 22.93
C LEU A 215 -0.89 23.93 23.93
N SER A 216 -2.12 23.51 23.65
CA SER A 216 -2.79 22.44 24.39
C SER A 216 -3.26 21.35 23.43
N ALA A 217 -3.22 20.09 23.88
CA ALA A 217 -3.58 18.93 23.07
C ALA A 217 -4.82 18.24 23.63
N GLN A 218 -5.77 17.94 22.75
CA GLN A 218 -6.95 17.12 23.04
C GLN A 218 -6.97 15.92 22.11
N GLN A 219 -7.28 14.73 22.63
CA GLN A 219 -7.38 13.55 21.77
C GLN A 219 -8.71 13.57 21.02
N VAL A 220 -8.65 13.40 19.70
CA VAL A 220 -9.87 13.29 18.87
C VAL A 220 -10.22 11.82 18.74
N LEU A 221 -11.37 11.44 19.29
CA LEU A 221 -11.95 10.11 19.14
C LEU A 221 -13.23 10.20 18.32
N LYS A 222 -13.55 9.16 17.55
CA LYS A 222 -14.87 9.03 16.93
C LYS A 222 -15.75 8.18 17.85
N ASN A 223 -16.89 8.71 18.28
CA ASN A 223 -17.85 7.97 19.10
C ASN A 223 -18.61 6.93 18.26
N GLU A 224 -19.44 6.11 18.91
CA GLU A 224 -20.21 5.05 18.24
C GLU A 224 -21.26 5.59 17.25
N ALA A 225 -21.63 6.87 17.37
CA ALA A 225 -22.50 7.58 16.42
C ALA A 225 -21.75 8.20 15.22
N GLY A 226 -20.41 8.11 15.20
CA GLY A 226 -19.56 8.67 14.15
C GLY A 226 -19.20 10.15 14.34
N GLU A 227 -19.58 10.75 15.47
CA GLU A 227 -19.27 12.14 15.81
C GLU A 227 -17.87 12.24 16.45
N GLU A 228 -17.18 13.35 16.19
CA GLU A 228 -15.85 13.63 16.74
C GLU A 228 -15.99 14.14 18.18
N VAL A 229 -15.52 13.33 19.14
CA VAL A 229 -15.48 13.67 20.57
C VAL A 229 -14.05 14.02 20.96
N TYR A 230 -13.88 15.18 21.55
CA TYR A 230 -12.61 15.67 22.09
C TYR A 230 -12.47 15.21 23.54
N VAL A 231 -11.47 14.36 23.80
CA VAL A 231 -11.14 13.91 25.16
C VAL A 231 -9.95 14.73 25.65
N GLN A 232 -10.14 15.43 26.77
CA GLN A 232 -9.05 16.10 27.45
C GLN A 232 -8.11 15.04 28.02
N LEU A 233 -6.84 15.09 27.61
CA LEU A 233 -5.80 14.26 28.19
C LEU A 233 -5.36 14.96 29.47
N ASN A 234 -5.68 14.35 30.62
CA ASN A 234 -5.26 14.90 31.91
C ASN A 234 -3.74 14.94 31.95
N SER A 235 -3.20 16.14 32.15
CA SER A 235 -1.76 16.35 32.30
C SER A 235 -1.35 15.89 33.69
N SER A 236 -1.30 14.57 33.88
CA SER A 236 -0.67 13.95 35.03
C SER A 236 0.78 14.43 35.01
N GLY A 237 1.26 15.10 36.06
CA GLY A 237 2.59 15.73 36.17
C GLY A 237 3.79 14.77 36.15
N VAL A 238 3.73 13.74 35.31
CA VAL A 238 4.76 12.73 35.11
C VAL A 238 5.87 13.37 34.29
N GLN A 239 7.07 13.43 34.86
CA GLN A 239 8.26 13.91 34.18
C GLN A 239 8.52 13.08 32.92
N VAL A 240 8.47 13.74 31.76
CA VAL A 240 8.76 13.12 30.46
C VAL A 240 10.22 12.68 30.46
N GLN A 241 10.48 11.39 30.24
CA GLN A 241 11.83 10.88 30.09
C GLN A 241 12.43 11.39 28.77
N GLN A 242 13.29 12.40 28.87
CA GLN A 242 13.90 13.09 27.73
C GLN A 242 14.96 12.21 27.07
N ASN A 243 15.06 12.27 25.75
CA ASN A 243 16.10 11.59 24.99
C ASN A 243 17.35 12.51 24.93
N SER A 244 18.28 12.33 25.88
CA SER A 244 19.48 13.18 26.03
C SER A 244 20.63 12.82 25.08
N ALA A 245 20.43 11.86 24.16
CA ALA A 245 21.44 11.37 23.23
C ALA A 245 20.98 11.54 21.78
N LEU A 246 20.53 12.75 21.43
CA LEU A 246 20.34 13.13 20.04
C LEU A 246 21.73 13.45 19.45
N PRO A 247 22.13 12.83 18.33
CA PRO A 247 23.32 13.25 17.60
C PRO A 247 23.19 14.73 17.22
N ASP A 248 24.29 15.46 17.29
CA ASP A 248 24.34 16.85 16.88
C ASP A 248 23.96 16.93 15.39
N TYR A 249 22.94 17.72 15.06
CA TYR A 249 22.50 17.88 13.68
C TYR A 249 23.60 18.61 12.90
N LEU A 250 23.83 18.18 11.65
CA LEU A 250 24.79 18.82 10.76
C LEU A 250 24.45 20.31 10.62
N PRO A 251 25.41 21.25 10.72
CA PRO A 251 25.15 22.67 10.52
C PRO A 251 24.56 22.93 9.13
N GLU A 252 23.59 23.84 9.05
CA GLU A 252 22.87 24.19 7.81
C GLU A 252 23.72 25.05 6.84
N ASP A 253 24.99 25.32 7.20
CA ASP A 253 25.87 26.30 6.54
C ASP A 253 27.08 25.67 5.82
N GLU A 254 26.96 24.46 5.28
CA GLU A 254 27.91 24.00 4.25
C GLU A 254 27.19 23.77 2.92
N GLU A 255 27.52 24.67 1.99
CA GLU A 255 27.17 24.77 0.59
C GLU A 255 26.92 23.40 -0.07
N SER A 256 25.72 23.25 -0.64
CA SER A 256 25.31 22.04 -1.35
C SER A 256 26.34 21.66 -2.42
N PRO A 257 27.03 20.51 -2.32
CA PRO A 257 27.86 20.06 -3.42
C PRO A 257 26.95 19.72 -4.60
N GLU A 258 27.30 20.24 -5.77
CA GLU A 258 26.57 20.05 -7.01
C GLU A 258 26.33 18.56 -7.30
N ARG A 259 25.14 18.29 -7.82
CA ARG A 259 24.62 16.95 -8.08
C ARG A 259 25.52 16.16 -9.04
N GLU A 260 26.22 15.14 -8.54
CA GLU A 260 26.51 13.96 -9.34
C GLU A 260 25.50 12.86 -9.02
N ALA A 261 24.51 12.75 -9.90
CA ALA A 261 23.53 11.68 -9.91
C ALA A 261 24.18 10.40 -10.42
N ASP A 262 24.81 9.62 -9.55
CA ASP A 262 24.75 8.17 -9.67
C ASP A 262 25.33 7.45 -8.45
N ARG A 263 24.58 6.46 -7.97
CA ARG A 263 24.86 5.45 -6.92
C ARG A 263 24.10 5.62 -5.61
N ALA A 264 22.82 5.24 -5.64
CA ALA A 264 22.16 4.71 -4.45
C ALA A 264 22.42 3.20 -4.34
N VAL A 265 23.08 2.75 -3.27
CA VAL A 265 23.28 1.33 -2.97
C VAL A 265 22.30 0.92 -1.89
N SER A 266 21.30 0.10 -2.24
CA SER A 266 20.34 -0.47 -1.28
C SER A 266 20.82 -1.84 -0.81
N ARG A 267 21.01 -2.00 0.51
CA ARG A 267 21.35 -3.29 1.14
C ARG A 267 20.05 -4.03 1.47
N THR A 268 19.72 -5.05 0.69
CA THR A 268 18.65 -6.01 1.01
C THR A 268 19.22 -7.15 1.86
N ALA A 269 19.05 -7.08 3.18
CA ALA A 269 19.21 -8.25 4.04
C ALA A 269 17.89 -9.04 4.02
N ALA A 270 17.92 -10.19 3.33
CA ALA A 270 16.85 -11.17 3.34
C ALA A 270 16.71 -11.77 4.75
N LYS A 271 15.49 -11.74 5.30
CA LYS A 271 15.08 -12.68 6.34
C LYS A 271 13.77 -13.32 5.89
N GLU A 272 13.90 -14.60 5.60
CA GLU A 272 12.89 -15.56 5.19
C GLU A 272 11.90 -15.78 6.33
N ASP A 273 10.63 -15.50 6.07
CA ASP A 273 9.51 -16.10 6.80
C ASP A 273 8.39 -16.37 5.77
N SER A 274 8.17 -17.66 5.52
CA SER A 274 7.25 -18.21 4.53
C SER A 274 5.79 -17.95 4.90
N ASN A 275 4.98 -17.64 3.88
CA ASN A 275 3.49 -17.59 3.85
C ASN A 275 2.81 -16.21 3.77
N GLY A 276 3.53 -15.12 3.48
CA GLY A 276 2.86 -13.82 3.22
C GLY A 276 3.60 -12.80 2.35
N SER A 277 4.80 -13.10 1.87
CA SER A 277 5.71 -12.06 1.36
C SER A 277 5.54 -11.71 -0.13
N TRP A 278 4.85 -12.53 -0.91
CA TRP A 278 4.87 -12.42 -2.38
C TRP A 278 3.68 -11.66 -2.97
N LEU A 279 2.47 -11.80 -2.41
CA LEU A 279 1.33 -10.92 -2.71
C LEU A 279 1.69 -9.47 -2.43
N ASN A 280 2.40 -9.23 -1.32
CA ASN A 280 2.90 -7.90 -0.97
C ASN A 280 3.98 -7.40 -1.95
N THR A 281 4.72 -8.30 -2.61
CA THR A 281 5.74 -7.96 -3.62
C THR A 281 5.08 -7.61 -4.96
N ALA A 282 4.08 -8.37 -5.40
CA ALA A 282 3.31 -8.08 -6.62
C ALA A 282 2.40 -6.85 -6.43
N ALA A 283 1.73 -6.72 -5.28
CA ALA A 283 1.00 -5.52 -4.90
C ALA A 283 1.94 -4.32 -4.79
N SER A 284 3.13 -4.46 -4.17
CA SER A 284 4.12 -3.38 -4.15
C SER A 284 4.64 -3.02 -5.54
N PHE A 285 4.70 -3.95 -6.50
CA PHE A 285 5.05 -3.65 -7.88
C PHE A 285 3.92 -2.87 -8.55
N LEU A 286 2.66 -3.31 -8.42
CA LEU A 286 1.51 -2.59 -8.97
C LEU A 286 1.39 -1.18 -8.39
N THR A 287 1.61 -1.02 -7.08
CA THR A 287 1.61 0.28 -6.42
C THR A 287 2.79 1.14 -6.88
N LYS A 288 4.03 0.62 -6.89
CA LYS A 288 5.22 1.44 -7.24
C LYS A 288 5.38 1.75 -8.72
N THR A 289 4.85 0.90 -9.60
CA THR A 289 4.97 1.10 -11.05
C THR A 289 3.90 2.06 -11.57
N PHE A 290 2.73 2.15 -10.91
CA PHE A 290 1.57 2.85 -11.46
C PHE A 290 0.99 3.97 -10.57
N TYR A 291 1.44 4.09 -9.32
CA TYR A 291 1.11 5.24 -8.46
C TYR A 291 2.40 5.97 -8.07
N TRP A 292 2.53 7.20 -8.57
CA TRP A 292 3.59 8.15 -8.20
C TRP A 292 3.16 8.99 -6.99
#